data_AF-A0A388TG10-F1
#
_entry.id   AF-A0A388TG10-F1
#
_cell.length_a   1.000
_cell.length_b   1.000
_cell.length_c   1.000
_cell.angle_alpha   90.00
_cell.angle_beta   90.00
_cell.angle_gamma   90.00
#
_symmetry.space_group_name_H-M   'P 1'
#
loop_
_entity.id
_entity.type
_entity.pdbx_description
1 polymer ?
#
loop_
_entity_poly.entity_id
_entity_poly.type
_entity_poly.pdbx_seq_one_letter_code
_entity_poly.pdbx_strand_id
1 'polypeptide(L)' 'MNGEPLMIEFRLRKGAKGIYLGNKSSLPKEKEFLLARNQKYSVIEKRKERGYNYMVLEVLNE' A
#
# COMPACT_ATOMS: atom_id res chain seq x y z
N MET A 1 -11.56 -12.18 -18.63
CA MET A 1 -12.24 -11.18 -17.77
C MET A 1 -11.30 -10.00 -17.62
N ASN A 2 -11.54 -8.90 -18.36
CA ASN A 2 -10.70 -7.71 -18.25
C ASN A 2 -11.29 -6.82 -17.15
N GLY A 3 -10.88 -7.07 -15.91
CA GLY A 3 -11.16 -6.14 -14.82
C GLY A 3 -10.35 -4.86 -15.01
N GLU A 4 -10.96 -3.71 -14.74
CA GLU A 4 -10.24 -2.45 -14.65
C GLU A 4 -9.11 -2.56 -13.60
N PRO A 5 -7.90 -2.04 -13.89
CA PRO A 5 -6.76 -2.14 -12.97
C PRO A 5 -7.06 -1.50 -11.61
N LEU A 6 -6.49 -2.09 -10.56
CA LEU A 6 -6.62 -1.61 -9.17
C LEU A 6 -5.32 -0.93 -8.75
N MET A 7 -5.41 0.31 -8.28
CA MET A 7 -4.32 1.00 -7.61
C MET A 7 -4.64 1.16 -6.12
N ILE A 8 -3.65 0.84 -5.26
CA ILE A 8 -3.81 0.89 -3.81
C ILE A 8 -2.84 1.93 -3.24
N GLU A 9 -3.36 2.86 -2.46
CA GLU A 9 -2.59 3.79 -1.64
C GLU A 9 -2.61 3.29 -0.19
N PHE A 10 -1.44 3.03 0.40
CA PHE A 10 -1.32 2.68 1.82
C PHE A 10 -0.92 3.92 2.64
N ARG A 11 -1.74 4.28 3.61
CA ARG A 11 -1.43 5.30 4.62
C ARG A 11 -0.91 4.61 5.89
N LEU A 12 0.35 4.88 6.22
CA LEU A 12 1.00 4.32 7.38
C LEU A 12 0.90 5.31 8.54
N ARG A 13 0.37 4.85 9.68
CA ARG A 13 0.43 5.60 10.94
C ARG A 13 1.81 5.43 11.57
N LYS A 14 2.26 6.42 12.35
CA LYS A 14 3.47 6.27 13.17
C LYS A 14 3.35 5.01 14.04
N GLY A 15 4.42 4.22 14.08
CA GLY A 15 4.44 2.93 14.80
C GLY A 15 4.02 1.72 13.96
N ALA A 16 3.54 1.90 12.73
CA ALA A 16 3.30 0.80 11.81
C ALA A 16 4.58 -0.02 11.59
N LYS A 17 4.45 -1.35 11.66
CA LYS A 17 5.59 -2.27 11.52
C LYS A 17 5.95 -2.45 10.05
N GLY A 18 7.20 -2.17 9.72
CA GLY A 18 7.75 -2.38 8.39
C GLY A 18 9.23 -2.05 8.31
N ILE A 19 9.82 -2.27 7.14
CA ILE A 19 11.23 -1.99 6.87
C ILE A 19 11.38 -1.25 5.55
N TYR A 20 12.18 -0.19 5.56
CA TYR A 20 12.64 0.44 4.32
C TYR A 20 13.79 -0.39 3.74
N LEU A 21 13.61 -0.90 2.52
CA LEU A 21 14.59 -1.80 1.91
C LEU A 21 15.77 -1.04 1.29
N GLY A 22 15.54 0.16 0.78
CA GLY A 22 16.58 0.99 0.14
C GLY A 22 17.37 0.20 -0.90
N ASN A 23 18.70 0.18 -0.77
CA ASN A 23 19.59 -0.52 -1.71
C ASN A 23 19.49 -2.05 -1.69
N LYS A 24 18.77 -2.63 -0.72
CA LYS A 24 18.53 -4.09 -0.67
C LYS A 24 17.29 -4.51 -1.47
N SER A 25 16.53 -3.56 -1.99
CA SER A 25 15.42 -3.82 -2.91
C SER A 25 15.94 -4.38 -4.25
N SER A 26 15.15 -5.22 -4.91
CA SER A 26 15.39 -5.59 -6.31
C SER A 26 15.24 -4.40 -7.26
N LEU A 27 14.58 -3.32 -6.80
CA LEU A 27 14.37 -2.06 -7.51
C LEU A 27 14.84 -0.87 -6.64
N PRO A 28 16.17 -0.68 -6.42
CA PRO A 28 16.70 0.31 -5.47
C PRO A 28 16.24 1.77 -5.68
N LYS A 29 15.84 2.13 -6.91
CA LYS A 29 15.38 3.49 -7.25
C LYS A 29 13.93 3.76 -6.84
N GLU A 30 13.15 2.72 -6.54
CA GLU A 30 11.71 2.84 -6.27
C GLU A 30 11.38 3.09 -4.79
N LYS A 31 12.40 3.19 -3.93
CA LYS A 31 12.26 3.47 -2.49
C LYS A 31 11.27 2.51 -1.81
N GLU A 32 11.46 1.22 -2.03
CA GLU A 32 10.55 0.18 -1.54
C GLU A 32 10.47 0.11 -0.01
N PHE A 33 9.23 0.01 0.49
CA PHE A 33 8.92 -0.21 1.90
C PHE A 33 8.12 -1.50 2.07
N LEU A 34 8.65 -2.43 2.86
CA LEU A 34 8.03 -3.72 3.11
C LEU A 34 7.20 -3.67 4.39
N LEU A 35 5.91 -3.95 4.28
CA LEU A 35 4.98 -4.03 5.40
C LEU A 35 5.08 -5.39 6.11
N ALA A 36 4.87 -5.39 7.43
CA ALA A 36 4.86 -6.63 8.19
C ALA A 36 3.75 -7.59 7.69
N ARG A 37 4.03 -8.89 7.76
CA ARG A 37 3.01 -9.92 7.49
C ARG A 37 1.86 -9.80 8.50
N ASN A 38 0.67 -10.20 8.08
CA ASN A 38 -0.57 -10.16 8.89
C ASN A 38 -0.96 -8.75 9.37
N GLN A 39 -0.44 -7.69 8.75
CA GLN A 39 -0.88 -6.33 9.02
C GLN A 39 -2.35 -6.16 8.61
N LYS A 40 -3.17 -5.62 9.51
CA LYS A 40 -4.57 -5.29 9.22
C LYS A 40 -4.69 -3.84 8.74
N TYR A 41 -5.67 -3.62 7.87
CA TYR A 41 -5.97 -2.33 7.27
C TYR A 41 -7.47 -2.06 7.30
N SER A 42 -7.86 -0.79 7.43
CA SER A 42 -9.20 -0.32 7.12
C SER A 42 -9.25 0.23 5.69
N VAL A 43 -10.35 0.00 4.99
CA VAL A 43 -10.63 0.71 3.74
C VAL A 43 -11.22 2.07 4.10
N ILE A 44 -10.51 3.14 3.75
CA ILE A 44 -10.95 4.50 4.06
C ILE A 44 -11.63 5.17 2.87
N GLU A 45 -11.28 4.77 1.65
CA GLU A 45 -11.85 5.35 0.44
C GLU A 45 -11.84 4.34 -0.71
N LYS A 46 -12.89 4.38 -1.54
CA LYS A 46 -12.96 3.71 -2.85
C LYS A 46 -13.44 4.72 -3.87
N ARG A 47 -12.68 4.88 -4.97
CA ARG A 47 -13.09 5.76 -6.08
C ARG A 47 -12.69 5.16 -7.42
N LYS A 48 -13.34 5.62 -8.49
CA LYS A 48 -12.93 5.35 -9.86
C LYS A 48 -12.37 6.62 -10.45
N GLU A 49 -11.19 6.53 -11.04
CA GLU A 49 -10.53 7.68 -11.66
C GLU A 49 -9.72 7.21 -12.88
N ARG A 50 -9.88 7.88 -14.02
CA ARG A 50 -9.08 7.65 -15.25
C ARG A 50 -8.94 6.17 -15.67
N GLY A 51 -9.99 5.37 -15.51
CA GLY A 51 -9.99 3.94 -15.89
C GLY A 51 -9.37 2.99 -14.86
N TYR A 52 -9.04 3.48 -13.67
CA TYR A 52 -8.57 2.67 -12.54
C TYR A 52 -9.60 2.65 -11.42
N ASN A 53 -9.67 1.51 -10.73
CA ASN A 53 -10.24 1.44 -9.39
C ASN A 53 -9.14 1.87 -8.41
N TYR A 54 -9.44 2.82 -7.55
CA TYR A 54 -8.54 3.26 -6.48
C TYR A 54 -9.10 2.80 -5.14
N MET A 55 -8.20 2.30 -4.29
CA MET A 55 -8.51 1.99 -2.90
C MET A 55 -7.46 2.62 -2.00
N VAL A 56 -7.91 3.41 -1.03
CA VAL A 56 -7.03 3.93 0.01
C VAL A 56 -7.21 3.07 1.26
N LEU A 57 -6.11 2.56 1.77
CA LEU A 57 -6.04 1.70 2.95
C LEU A 57 -5.25 2.40 4.04
N GLU A 58 -5.73 2.31 5.28
CA GLU A 58 -5.01 2.81 6.44
C GLU A 58 -4.61 1.68 7.37
N VAL A 59 -3.37 1.69 7.85
CA VAL A 59 -2.87 0.70 8.81
C VAL A 59 -3.59 0.82 10.14
N LEU A 60 -4.09 -0.33 10.63
CA LEU A 60 -4.57 -0.47 11.99
C LEU A 60 -3.37 -0.79 12.89
N ASN A 61 -3.03 0.13 13.80
CA ASN A 61 -2.07 -0.15 14.86
C ASN A 61 -2.82 -0.98 15.92
N GLU A 62 -2.49 -2.26 16.03
CA GLU A 62 -2.90 -3.14 17.13
C GLU A 62 -1.95 -3.01 18.32
#